data_AF-A0A1B8DIV2-F1
#
_entry.id   AF-A0A1B8DIV2-F1
#
_cell.length_a   1.000
_cell.length_b   1.000
_cell.length_c   1.000
_cell.angle_alpha   90.00
_cell.angle_beta   90.00
_cell.angle_gamma   90.00
#
_symmetry.space_group_name_H-M   'P 1'
#
loop_
_entity.id
_entity.type
_entity.pdbx_description
1 polymer ?
#
loop_
_entity_poly.entity_id
_entity_poly.type
_entity_poly.pdbx_seq_one_letter_code
_entity_poly.pdbx_strand_id
1 'polypeptide(L)'
;MPPRRHVTLALIAIVAFIAFSFLLSSGGQQRAAFDTSIAPSDSVLHGVATAPKLENATVKAELGNAAWKLLHTMMAKFPDQPTEEDSTSLKSFVYLFARLYPCGECARHFQLLLEKYPPQVRTRSSAATWACHVHNEVNTRLEKELFDCSKIGDFYDCGCGGDDDEKAVATTKPKVGSGSFTPLKLEKDGG
;
A
#
# COMPACT_ATOMS: atom_id res chain seq x y z
N MET A 1 -57.56 52.10 -20.75
CA MET A 1 -57.52 50.81 -20.03
C MET A 1 -57.19 49.72 -21.03
N PRO A 2 -56.04 49.03 -20.95
CA PRO A 2 -55.78 47.91 -21.85
C PRO A 2 -56.79 46.78 -21.59
N PRO A 3 -57.29 46.08 -22.62
CA PRO A 3 -58.32 45.05 -22.44
C PRO A 3 -57.79 43.94 -21.51
N ARG A 4 -58.58 43.55 -20.50
CA ARG A 4 -58.23 42.56 -19.47
C ARG A 4 -57.59 41.26 -20.04
N ARG A 5 -57.98 40.84 -21.25
CA ARG A 5 -57.41 39.67 -21.94
C ARG A 5 -55.91 39.78 -22.26
N HIS A 6 -55.41 40.97 -22.59
CA HIS A 6 -53.98 41.16 -22.90
C HIS A 6 -53.11 41.12 -21.64
N VAL A 7 -53.65 41.57 -20.50
CA VAL A 7 -52.96 41.50 -19.20
C VAL A 7 -52.83 40.05 -18.72
N THR A 8 -53.89 39.23 -18.89
CA THR A 8 -53.86 37.81 -18.51
C THR A 8 -52.88 37.00 -19.38
N LEU A 9 -52.84 37.26 -20.70
CA LEU A 9 -51.89 36.60 -21.60
C LEU A 9 -50.44 36.96 -21.30
N ALA A 10 -50.17 38.23 -20.96
CA ALA A 10 -48.84 38.67 -20.58
C ALA A 10 -48.35 37.99 -19.28
N LEU A 11 -49.23 37.85 -18.28
CA LEU A 11 -48.92 37.16 -17.03
C LEU A 11 -48.61 35.66 -17.25
N ILE A 12 -49.40 34.98 -18.07
CA ILE A 12 -49.16 33.56 -18.40
C ILE A 12 -47.82 33.39 -19.11
N ALA A 13 -47.47 34.27 -20.05
CA ALA A 13 -46.19 34.22 -20.76
C ALA A 13 -45.01 34.46 -19.81
N ILE A 14 -45.13 35.38 -18.85
CA ILE A 14 -44.08 35.65 -17.85
C ILE A 14 -43.90 34.45 -16.92
N VAL A 15 -44.99 33.85 -16.41
CA VAL A 15 -44.92 32.67 -15.54
C VAL A 15 -44.33 31.48 -16.29
N ALA A 16 -44.72 31.26 -17.55
CA ALA A 16 -44.15 30.21 -18.39
C ALA A 16 -42.66 30.45 -18.66
N PHE A 17 -42.25 31.69 -18.90
CA PHE A 17 -40.84 32.05 -19.11
C PHE A 17 -40.01 31.86 -17.84
N ILE A 18 -40.53 32.24 -16.67
CA ILE A 18 -39.87 32.02 -15.38
C ILE A 18 -39.76 30.51 -15.08
N ALA A 19 -40.83 29.74 -15.30
CA ALA A 19 -40.82 28.29 -15.11
C ALA A 19 -39.84 27.59 -16.07
N PHE A 20 -39.81 28.00 -17.34
CA PHE A 20 -38.88 27.49 -18.33
C PHE A 20 -37.43 27.85 -17.96
N SER A 21 -37.19 29.08 -17.51
CA SER A 21 -35.89 29.54 -17.03
C SER A 21 -35.44 28.77 -15.78
N PHE A 22 -36.36 28.45 -14.86
CA PHE A 22 -36.08 27.63 -13.68
C PHE A 22 -35.75 26.18 -14.06
N LEU A 23 -36.46 25.60 -15.04
CA LEU A 23 -36.18 24.25 -15.55
C LEU A 23 -34.82 24.16 -16.26
N LEU A 24 -34.44 25.18 -17.04
CA LEU A 24 -33.11 25.28 -17.64
C LEU A 24 -31.99 25.49 -16.61
N SER A 25 -32.25 26.30 -15.56
CA SER A 25 -31.27 26.57 -14.50
C SER A 25 -31.07 25.37 -13.56
N SER A 26 -32.12 24.55 -13.37
CA SER A 26 -32.07 23.38 -12.48
C SER A 26 -31.46 22.13 -13.13
N GLY A 27 -31.15 22.17 -14.44
CA GLY A 27 -30.74 21.00 -15.23
C GLY A 27 -29.24 20.71 -15.31
N GLY A 28 -28.36 21.40 -14.57
CA GLY A 28 -26.94 21.45 -14.95
C GLY A 28 -25.90 21.44 -13.84
N GLN A 29 -26.19 20.98 -12.62
CA GLN A 29 -25.12 20.77 -11.63
C GLN A 29 -24.62 19.33 -11.71
N GLN A 30 -23.85 19.03 -12.75
CA GLN A 30 -22.94 17.88 -12.73
C GLN A 30 -21.95 18.13 -11.59
N ARG A 31 -22.18 17.51 -10.43
CA ARG A 31 -21.10 17.23 -9.49
C ARG A 31 -20.10 16.39 -10.29
N ALA A 32 -18.93 16.95 -10.60
CA ALA A 32 -17.82 16.15 -11.08
C ALA A 32 -17.64 15.03 -10.05
N ALA A 33 -17.97 13.79 -10.45
CA ALA A 33 -17.65 12.63 -9.66
C ALA A 33 -16.12 12.65 -9.54
N PHE A 34 -15.61 12.86 -8.34
CA PHE A 34 -14.19 12.70 -8.09
C PHE A 34 -13.89 11.24 -8.43
N ASP A 35 -13.01 11.02 -9.40
CA ASP A 35 -12.57 9.68 -9.76
C ASP A 35 -11.80 9.13 -8.56
N THR A 36 -12.49 8.32 -7.77
CA THR A 36 -11.94 7.68 -6.56
C THR A 36 -11.02 6.51 -6.93
N SER A 37 -10.89 6.15 -8.22
CA SER A 37 -10.04 5.04 -8.64
C SER A 37 -8.60 5.53 -8.90
N ILE A 38 -7.72 5.32 -7.92
CA ILE A 38 -6.28 5.52 -8.10
C ILE A 38 -5.68 4.17 -8.53
N ALA A 39 -5.78 3.86 -9.81
CA ALA A 39 -5.00 2.77 -10.41
C ALA A 39 -3.65 3.35 -10.89
N PRO A 40 -2.50 2.91 -10.35
CA PRO A 40 -1.21 3.42 -10.78
C PRO A 40 -0.93 3.01 -12.22
N SER A 41 -0.62 4.00 -13.07
CA SER A 41 -0.20 3.73 -14.46
C SER A 41 1.17 3.05 -14.50
N ASP A 42 1.49 2.42 -15.64
CA ASP A 42 2.80 1.79 -15.87
C ASP A 42 3.97 2.76 -15.63
N SER A 43 3.84 4.01 -16.10
CA SER A 43 4.82 5.08 -15.87
C SER A 43 4.98 5.47 -14.39
N VAL A 44 3.97 5.23 -13.55
CA VAL A 44 4.03 5.44 -12.11
C VAL A 44 4.75 4.26 -11.43
N LEU A 45 4.47 3.02 -11.84
CA LEU A 45 5.10 1.82 -11.27
C LEU A 45 6.58 1.67 -11.68
N HIS A 46 6.91 1.93 -12.95
CA HIS A 46 8.25 1.69 -13.52
C HIS A 46 9.08 2.94 -13.75
N GLY A 47 8.67 4.09 -13.19
CA GLY A 47 9.49 5.30 -13.28
C GLY A 47 10.75 5.25 -12.41
N VAL A 48 11.73 6.08 -12.77
CA VAL A 48 13.06 6.09 -12.14
C VAL A 48 13.00 6.56 -10.69
N ALA A 49 13.76 5.91 -9.81
CA ALA A 49 13.95 6.37 -8.44
C ALA A 49 14.70 7.71 -8.38
N THR A 50 14.07 8.72 -7.77
CA THR A 50 14.55 10.12 -7.75
C THR A 50 15.30 10.51 -6.48
N ALA A 51 15.28 9.67 -5.45
CA ALA A 51 15.97 9.96 -4.19
C ALA A 51 17.48 10.18 -4.42
N PRO A 52 18.11 11.12 -3.68
CA PRO A 52 19.55 11.31 -3.71
C PRO A 52 20.28 10.13 -3.06
N LYS A 53 21.60 10.11 -3.19
CA LYS A 53 22.46 9.10 -2.54
C LYS A 53 22.42 9.26 -1.02
N LEU A 54 22.37 8.15 -0.28
CA LEU A 54 22.39 8.16 1.18
C LEU A 54 23.78 7.82 1.72
N GLU A 55 24.58 8.85 2.00
CA GLU A 55 26.00 8.70 2.36
C GLU A 55 26.24 8.14 3.77
N ASN A 56 25.40 8.49 4.75
CA ASN A 56 25.59 8.04 6.13
C ASN A 56 25.32 6.53 6.26
N ALA A 57 26.38 5.76 6.54
CA ALA A 57 26.32 4.30 6.59
C ALA A 57 25.41 3.76 7.71
N THR A 58 25.42 4.38 8.89
CA THR A 58 24.58 3.96 10.03
C THR A 58 23.10 4.18 9.72
N VAL A 59 22.75 5.40 9.26
CA VAL A 59 21.36 5.72 8.88
C VAL A 59 20.88 4.83 7.75
N LYS A 60 21.75 4.53 6.77
CA LYS A 60 21.44 3.60 5.68
C LYS A 60 21.18 2.18 6.19
N ALA A 61 21.96 1.69 7.15
CA ALA A 61 21.77 0.36 7.73
C ALA A 61 20.46 0.28 8.54
N GLU A 62 20.18 1.27 9.38
CA GLU A 62 18.93 1.36 10.16
C GLU A 62 17.70 1.39 9.23
N LEU A 63 17.73 2.24 8.20
CA LEU A 63 16.69 2.31 7.19
C LEU A 63 16.52 0.98 6.44
N GLY A 64 17.63 0.32 6.09
CA GLY A 64 17.64 -1.00 5.47
C GLY A 64 16.95 -2.05 6.34
N ASN A 65 17.35 -2.16 7.61
CA ASN A 65 16.79 -3.12 8.55
C ASN A 65 15.29 -2.90 8.77
N ALA A 66 14.86 -1.64 8.97
CA ALA A 66 13.46 -1.29 9.13
C ALA A 66 12.63 -1.62 7.87
N ALA A 67 13.17 -1.32 6.69
CA ALA A 67 12.54 -1.61 5.42
C ALA A 67 12.36 -3.11 5.17
N TRP A 68 13.40 -3.91 5.43
CA TRP A 68 13.30 -5.37 5.30
C TRP A 68 12.32 -5.95 6.31
N LYS A 69 12.30 -5.45 7.55
CA LYS A 69 11.31 -5.87 8.54
C LYS A 69 9.88 -5.60 8.05
N LEU A 70 9.61 -4.43 7.50
CA LEU A 70 8.31 -4.11 6.91
C LEU A 70 7.97 -5.07 5.76
N LEU A 71 8.86 -5.17 4.77
CA LEU A 71 8.61 -5.96 3.57
C LEU A 71 8.33 -7.43 3.90
N HIS A 72 9.18 -8.06 4.71
CA HIS A 72 9.01 -9.45 5.11
C HIS A 72 7.76 -9.67 5.96
N THR A 73 7.44 -8.74 6.86
CA THR A 73 6.19 -8.83 7.64
C THR A 73 4.97 -8.72 6.72
N MET A 74 4.98 -7.83 5.73
CA MET A 74 3.90 -7.76 4.74
C MET A 74 3.72 -9.07 3.96
N MET A 75 4.82 -9.71 3.54
CA MET A 75 4.75 -10.99 2.84
C MET A 75 4.23 -12.12 3.74
N ALA A 76 4.65 -12.14 5.02
CA ALA A 76 4.16 -13.10 5.99
C ALA A 76 2.66 -12.92 6.30
N LYS A 77 2.14 -11.69 6.23
CA LYS A 77 0.69 -11.40 6.39
C LYS A 77 -0.13 -11.57 5.12
N PHE A 78 0.51 -11.77 3.96
CA PHE A 78 -0.20 -11.89 2.69
C PHE A 78 -1.12 -13.14 2.68
N PRO A 79 -2.30 -13.12 2.03
CA PRO A 79 -3.19 -14.27 2.04
C PRO A 79 -2.58 -15.50 1.34
N ASP A 80 -2.97 -16.69 1.79
CA ASP A 80 -2.62 -17.93 1.07
C ASP A 80 -3.39 -18.07 -0.25
N GLN A 81 -4.59 -17.49 -0.30
CA GLN A 81 -5.44 -17.41 -1.50
C GLN A 81 -5.83 -15.94 -1.73
N PRO A 82 -4.91 -15.12 -2.27
CA PRO A 82 -5.16 -13.70 -2.51
C PRO A 82 -6.16 -13.50 -3.65
N THR A 83 -6.93 -12.41 -3.58
CA THR A 83 -7.69 -11.92 -4.73
C THR A 83 -6.76 -11.31 -5.79
N GLU A 84 -7.31 -11.01 -6.98
CA GLU A 84 -6.57 -10.26 -8.00
C GLU A 84 -6.21 -8.85 -7.51
N GLU A 85 -7.08 -8.23 -6.71
CA GLU A 85 -6.86 -6.92 -6.11
C GLU A 85 -5.73 -6.96 -5.07
N ASP A 86 -5.70 -7.97 -4.19
CA ASP A 86 -4.61 -8.17 -3.23
C ASP A 86 -3.27 -8.33 -3.94
N SER A 87 -3.24 -9.18 -4.96
CA SER A 87 -2.05 -9.46 -5.77
C SER A 87 -1.56 -8.21 -6.48
N THR A 88 -2.48 -7.46 -7.10
CA THR A 88 -2.17 -6.21 -7.80
C THR A 88 -1.68 -5.14 -6.83
N SER A 89 -2.29 -5.04 -5.66
CA SER A 89 -1.93 -4.09 -4.61
C SER A 89 -0.53 -4.37 -4.07
N LEU A 90 -0.22 -5.62 -3.73
CA LEU A 90 1.11 -6.00 -3.24
C LEU A 90 2.19 -5.77 -4.30
N LYS A 91 1.91 -6.18 -5.56
CA LYS A 91 2.84 -5.94 -6.67
C LYS A 91 3.09 -4.45 -6.89
N SER A 92 2.03 -3.64 -6.90
CA SER A 92 2.12 -2.18 -7.04
C SER A 92 2.90 -1.55 -5.89
N PHE A 93 2.64 -1.99 -4.66
CA PHE A 93 3.38 -1.56 -3.48
C PHE A 93 4.89 -1.81 -3.65
N VAL A 94 5.31 -3.00 -4.10
CA VAL A 94 6.74 -3.31 -4.27
C VAL A 94 7.42 -2.39 -5.29
N TYR A 95 6.78 -2.14 -6.43
CA TYR A 95 7.32 -1.23 -7.44
C TYR A 95 7.38 0.22 -6.96
N LEU A 96 6.34 0.69 -6.30
CA LEU A 96 6.30 2.03 -5.70
C LEU A 96 7.33 2.17 -4.58
N PHE A 97 7.47 1.12 -3.75
CA PHE A 97 8.49 1.04 -2.71
C PHE A 97 9.88 1.19 -3.31
N ALA A 98 10.20 0.46 -4.38
CA ALA A 98 11.48 0.57 -5.07
C ALA A 98 11.74 1.97 -5.63
N ARG A 99 10.71 2.61 -6.20
CA ARG A 99 10.81 3.97 -6.75
C ARG A 99 11.00 5.04 -5.67
N LEU A 100 10.31 4.90 -4.54
CA LEU A 100 10.25 5.89 -3.47
C LEU A 100 11.25 5.63 -2.34
N TYR A 101 12.06 4.56 -2.43
CA TYR A 101 12.98 4.20 -1.36
C TYR A 101 14.00 5.33 -1.07
N PRO A 102 14.19 5.76 0.20
CA PRO A 102 14.95 6.99 0.50
C PRO A 102 16.46 6.93 0.22
N CYS A 103 17.03 5.74 0.04
CA CYS A 103 18.41 5.57 -0.40
C CYS A 103 18.42 5.43 -1.93
N GLY A 104 18.78 6.48 -2.66
CA GLY A 104 18.68 6.51 -4.12
C GLY A 104 19.48 5.44 -4.85
N GLU A 105 20.71 5.17 -4.42
CA GLU A 105 21.54 4.10 -5.00
C GLU A 105 21.00 2.71 -4.66
N CYS A 106 20.42 2.53 -3.47
CA CYS A 106 19.75 1.29 -3.10
C CYS A 106 18.48 1.10 -3.94
N ALA A 107 17.70 2.16 -4.13
CA ALA A 107 16.46 2.19 -4.89
C ALA A 107 16.69 1.77 -6.35
N ARG A 108 17.64 2.42 -7.04
CA ARG A 108 18.02 2.09 -8.42
C ARG A 108 18.55 0.66 -8.55
N HIS A 109 19.36 0.21 -7.59
CA HIS A 109 19.81 -1.19 -7.59
C HIS A 109 18.64 -2.17 -7.40
N PHE A 110 17.70 -1.86 -6.51
CA PHE A 110 16.52 -2.70 -6.29
C PHE A 110 15.61 -2.72 -7.52
N GLN A 111 15.46 -1.61 -8.25
CA GLN A 111 14.75 -1.58 -9.54
C GLN A 111 15.35 -2.56 -10.55
N LEU A 112 16.68 -2.64 -10.67
CA LEU A 112 17.36 -3.63 -11.53
C LEU A 112 17.10 -5.07 -11.07
N LEU A 113 17.05 -5.31 -9.75
CA LEU A 113 16.69 -6.62 -9.22
C LEU A 113 15.23 -6.99 -9.57
N LEU A 114 14.30 -6.04 -9.55
CA LEU A 114 12.90 -6.27 -9.91
C LEU A 114 12.71 -6.60 -11.40
N GLU A 115 13.56 -6.06 -12.28
CA GLU A 115 13.56 -6.44 -13.70
C GLU A 115 13.95 -7.91 -13.90
N LYS A 116 14.92 -8.40 -13.12
CA LYS A 116 15.39 -9.79 -13.19
C LYS A 116 14.49 -10.76 -12.43
N TYR A 117 13.96 -10.34 -11.29
CA TYR A 117 13.21 -11.15 -10.34
C TYR A 117 11.91 -10.44 -9.95
N PRO A 118 10.89 -10.41 -10.83
CA PRO A 118 9.65 -9.71 -10.56
C PRO A 118 8.89 -10.32 -9.35
N PRO A 119 8.09 -9.51 -8.62
CA PRO A 119 7.39 -9.96 -7.41
C PRO A 119 6.46 -11.15 -7.63
N GLN A 120 6.59 -12.19 -6.79
CA GLN A 120 5.77 -13.40 -6.85
C GLN A 120 4.62 -13.34 -5.84
N VAL A 121 3.50 -12.75 -6.24
CA VAL A 121 2.36 -12.41 -5.36
C VAL A 121 1.19 -13.40 -5.46
N ARG A 122 1.44 -14.67 -5.80
CA ARG A 122 0.39 -15.68 -5.99
C ARG A 122 -0.15 -16.26 -4.68
N THR A 123 0.70 -16.38 -3.67
CA THR A 123 0.37 -16.88 -2.32
C THR A 123 1.31 -16.23 -1.31
N ARG A 124 0.98 -16.34 -0.02
CA ARG A 124 1.88 -15.98 1.09
C ARG A 124 3.27 -16.59 0.93
N SER A 125 3.32 -17.91 0.71
CA SER A 125 4.57 -18.66 0.58
C SER A 125 5.41 -18.18 -0.62
N SER A 126 4.78 -17.92 -1.78
CA SER A 126 5.52 -17.42 -2.94
C SER A 126 6.07 -16.01 -2.69
N ALA A 127 5.30 -15.16 -2.03
CA ALA A 127 5.71 -13.78 -1.73
C ALA A 127 6.85 -13.73 -0.71
N ALA A 128 6.75 -14.51 0.37
CA ALA A 128 7.79 -14.59 1.41
C ALA A 128 9.10 -15.19 0.87
N THR A 129 9.00 -16.29 0.10
CA THR A 129 10.17 -16.92 -0.52
C THR A 129 10.84 -15.98 -1.52
N TRP A 130 10.05 -15.27 -2.34
CA TRP A 130 10.57 -14.26 -3.25
C TRP A 130 11.31 -13.17 -2.49
N ALA A 131 10.71 -12.57 -1.46
CA ALA A 131 11.34 -11.51 -0.68
C ALA A 131 12.65 -11.98 -0.04
N CYS A 132 12.71 -13.23 0.45
CA CYS A 132 13.94 -13.82 0.97
C CYS A 132 15.02 -13.94 -0.12
N HIS A 133 14.65 -14.44 -1.29
CA HIS A 133 15.57 -14.57 -2.42
C HIS A 133 16.15 -13.20 -2.82
N VAL A 134 15.32 -12.17 -3.02
CA VAL A 134 15.82 -10.85 -3.42
C VAL A 134 16.65 -10.18 -2.32
N HIS A 135 16.32 -10.42 -1.04
CA HIS A 135 17.16 -9.98 0.08
C HIS A 135 18.53 -10.65 0.04
N ASN A 136 18.61 -11.94 -0.31
CA ASN A 136 19.88 -12.65 -0.48
C ASN A 136 20.70 -12.16 -1.68
N GLU A 137 20.08 -11.70 -2.78
CA GLU A 137 20.80 -11.02 -3.86
C GLU A 137 21.46 -9.73 -3.37
N VAL A 138 20.79 -8.98 -2.48
CA VAL A 138 21.37 -7.80 -1.82
C VAL A 138 22.48 -8.20 -0.85
N ASN A 139 22.30 -9.26 -0.05
CA ASN A 139 23.34 -9.78 0.85
C ASN A 139 24.59 -10.20 0.07
N THR A 140 24.43 -10.89 -1.05
CA THR A 140 25.53 -11.29 -1.94
C THR A 140 26.31 -10.06 -2.41
N ARG A 141 25.62 -9.02 -2.89
CA ARG A 141 26.27 -7.77 -3.30
C ARG A 141 27.01 -7.07 -2.16
N LEU A 142 26.48 -7.16 -0.95
CA LEU A 142 27.06 -6.55 0.25
C LEU A 142 28.03 -7.49 0.99
N GLU A 143 28.38 -8.64 0.40
CA GLU A 143 29.28 -9.64 0.97
C GLU A 143 28.85 -10.12 2.37
N LYS A 144 27.54 -10.25 2.58
CA LYS A 144 26.92 -10.75 3.81
C LYS A 144 26.57 -12.24 3.69
N GLU A 145 26.43 -12.90 4.83
CA GLU A 145 25.92 -14.27 4.89
C GLU A 145 24.53 -14.39 4.26
N LEU A 146 24.28 -15.53 3.61
CA LEU A 146 23.00 -15.83 3.00
C LEU A 146 22.05 -16.41 4.04
N PHE A 147 20.80 -15.96 4.01
CA PHE A 147 19.75 -16.52 4.83
C PHE A 147 19.18 -17.78 4.18
N ASP A 148 18.98 -18.85 4.96
CA ASP A 148 18.28 -20.05 4.51
C ASP A 148 16.78 -19.79 4.39
N CYS A 149 16.32 -19.55 3.15
CA CYS A 149 14.92 -19.23 2.89
C CYS A 149 13.93 -20.32 3.29
N SER A 150 14.36 -21.56 3.54
CA SER A 150 13.47 -22.60 4.09
C SER A 150 12.96 -22.26 5.50
N LYS A 151 13.67 -21.38 6.22
CA LYS A 151 13.34 -20.94 7.58
C LYS A 151 12.53 -19.63 7.62
N ILE A 152 12.16 -19.07 6.47
CA ILE A 152 11.56 -17.73 6.42
C ILE A 152 10.20 -17.66 7.12
N GLY A 153 9.41 -18.74 7.08
CA GLY A 153 8.09 -18.81 7.72
C GLY A 153 8.16 -18.78 9.25
N ASP A 154 9.18 -19.42 9.84
CA ASP A 154 9.40 -19.40 11.29
C ASP A 154 10.02 -18.07 11.76
N PHE A 155 10.91 -17.51 10.94
CA PHE A 155 11.63 -16.28 11.28
C PHE A 155 10.74 -15.04 11.23
N TYR A 156 9.87 -14.95 10.23
CA TYR A 156 8.82 -13.94 10.15
C TYR A 156 7.47 -14.62 10.39
N ASP A 157 7.16 -14.87 11.66
CA ASP A 157 5.83 -15.27 12.08
C ASP A 157 4.80 -14.28 11.52
N CYS A 158 3.74 -14.81 10.90
CA CYS A 158 2.65 -13.99 10.43
C CYS A 158 1.88 -13.36 11.60
N GLY A 159 2.11 -13.74 12.85
CA GLY A 159 1.36 -13.20 14.00
C GLY A 159 -0.14 -13.38 13.81
N CYS A 160 -0.53 -14.38 13.02
CA CYS A 160 -1.90 -14.82 12.89
C CYS A 160 -2.16 -15.55 14.20
N GLY A 161 -2.93 -14.96 15.11
CA GLY A 161 -3.31 -15.64 16.34
C GLY A 161 -3.85 -17.03 15.98
N GLY A 162 -3.33 -18.07 16.63
CA GLY A 162 -3.73 -19.44 16.32
C GLY A 162 -5.22 -19.60 16.60
N ASP A 163 -5.98 -20.07 15.61
CA ASP A 163 -7.35 -20.54 15.80
C ASP A 163 -7.31 -21.97 16.37
N ASP A 164 -6.62 -22.19 17.49
CA ASP A 164 -6.53 -23.50 18.15
C ASP A 164 -6.72 -23.36 19.67
N ASP A 165 -7.90 -22.89 20.09
CA ASP A 165 -8.49 -23.43 21.32
C ASP A 165 -8.84 -24.90 21.03
N GLU A 166 -7.96 -25.83 21.42
CA GLU A 166 -8.24 -27.20 21.89
C GLU A 166 -7.11 -28.20 21.52
N LYS A 167 -5.94 -28.08 22.16
CA LYS A 167 -5.24 -29.21 22.83
C LYS A 167 -4.37 -28.69 23.98
N ALA A 168 -4.90 -28.80 25.18
CA ALA A 168 -4.11 -28.68 26.40
C ALA A 168 -3.01 -29.75 26.44
N VAL A 169 -1.81 -29.39 26.89
CA VAL A 169 -1.19 -29.91 28.12
C VAL A 169 -0.06 -28.96 28.55
N ALA A 170 -0.29 -28.36 29.72
CA ALA A 170 0.64 -27.87 30.74
C ALA A 170 2.02 -27.31 30.32
N THR A 171 2.20 -25.99 30.45
CA THR A 171 2.80 -25.40 31.68
C THR A 171 2.61 -23.87 31.71
N THR A 172 1.96 -23.41 32.78
CA THR A 172 2.04 -22.08 33.44
C THR A 172 2.02 -20.77 32.61
N LYS A 173 0.92 -20.02 32.77
CA LYS A 173 0.72 -18.60 32.39
C LYS A 173 1.64 -17.66 33.19
N PRO A 174 1.78 -16.38 32.79
CA PRO A 174 0.75 -15.39 33.14
C PRO A 174 0.12 -14.69 31.94
N LYS A 175 -1.17 -14.40 32.09
CA LYS A 175 -2.01 -13.60 31.18
C LYS A 175 -1.51 -12.15 31.14
N VAL A 176 -1.53 -11.52 29.96
CA VAL A 176 -1.79 -10.08 29.83
C VAL A 176 -2.85 -9.91 28.75
N GLY A 177 -3.99 -9.36 29.14
CA GLY A 177 -5.11 -9.08 28.26
C GLY A 177 -5.12 -7.64 27.76
N SER A 178 -6.01 -7.43 26.79
CA SER A 178 -6.68 -6.18 26.43
C SER A 178 -5.80 -5.01 25.96
N GLY A 179 -5.87 -4.79 24.65
CA GLY A 179 -5.87 -3.49 23.97
C GLY A 179 -5.28 -2.29 24.71
N SER A 180 -4.04 -1.96 24.36
CA SER A 180 -3.53 -0.58 24.39
C SER A 180 -2.38 -0.49 23.41
N PHE A 181 -2.53 0.35 22.38
CA PHE A 181 -1.43 0.74 21.51
C PHE A 181 -0.37 1.40 22.40
N THR A 182 0.72 0.69 22.65
CA THR A 182 1.87 1.24 23.36
C THR A 182 2.65 2.12 22.36
N PRO A 183 2.86 3.42 22.63
CA PRO A 183 3.65 4.25 21.75
C PRO A 183 5.08 3.71 21.63
N LEU A 184 5.58 3.64 20.39
CA LEU A 184 6.96 3.32 20.07
C LEU A 184 7.91 4.26 20.83
N LYS A 185 8.52 3.76 21.90
CA LYS A 185 9.78 4.32 22.42
C LYS A 185 10.90 3.77 21.56
N LEU A 186 11.43 4.63 20.70
CA LEU A 186 12.73 4.39 20.07
C LEU A 186 13.78 4.45 21.19
N GLU A 187 14.17 3.28 21.70
CA GLU A 187 15.38 3.16 22.50
C GLU A 187 16.56 3.44 21.57
N LYS A 188 17.16 4.62 21.76
CA LYS A 188 18.57 4.80 21.42
C LYS A 188 19.32 3.82 22.30
N ASP A 189 19.87 2.76 21.71
CA ASP A 189 21.28 2.41 21.83
C ASP A 189 21.56 1.19 20.96
N GLY A 190 22.66 1.29 20.20
CA GLY A 190 23.02 0.40 19.10
C GLY A 190 23.51 -0.98 19.53
N GLY A 191 23.24 -1.94 18.65
CA GLY A 191 23.79 -3.28 18.58
C GLY A 191 23.61 -3.84 17.18
#